data_AF-A0A519N177-F1
#
_entry.id   AF-A0A519N177-F1
#
_cell.length_a   1.000
_cell.length_b   1.000
_cell.length_c   1.000
_cell.angle_alpha   90.00
_cell.angle_beta   90.00
_cell.angle_gamma   90.00
#
_symmetry.space_group_name_H-M   'P 1'
#
loop_
_entity.id
_entity.type
_entity.pdbx_description
1 polymer ?
#
loop_
_entity_poly.entity_id
_entity_poly.type
_entity_poly.pdbx_seq_one_letter_code
_entity_poly.pdbx_strand_id
1 'polypeptide(L)'
;MTKEPNAEDVVGSYVFEKQTIDPKLKLVRKSKITLLANGTYVAENFPTFTADSAGNYKFAGQVSFAGKWRIQAGGFVDSGSGNTAFFGLLLEGAPESLANPTIKGDEIPDGLIFGFGDPDSGEAIVFSKR
;
A
#
# COMPACT_ATOMS: atom_id res chain seq x y z
N MET A 1 -6.71 -9.51 7.42
CA MET A 1 -6.75 -10.70 6.53
C MET A 1 -5.83 -11.78 7.07
N THR A 2 -6.35 -12.97 7.37
CA THR A 2 -5.60 -14.06 8.02
C THR A 2 -5.32 -15.26 7.10
N LYS A 3 -5.98 -15.30 5.94
CA LYS A 3 -5.79 -16.29 4.88
C LYS A 3 -5.15 -15.61 3.66
N GLU A 4 -4.26 -16.32 2.97
CA GLU A 4 -3.70 -15.83 1.72
C GLU A 4 -4.84 -15.59 0.71
N PRO A 5 -4.98 -14.37 0.17
CA PRO A 5 -6.04 -14.07 -0.79
C PRO A 5 -5.72 -14.74 -2.14
N ASN A 6 -6.75 -15.02 -2.94
CA ASN A 6 -6.48 -15.40 -4.32
C ASN A 6 -6.06 -14.17 -5.13
N ALA A 7 -5.24 -14.37 -6.17
CA ALA A 7 -4.86 -13.29 -7.07
C ALA A 7 -6.09 -12.58 -7.69
N GLU A 8 -7.13 -13.34 -8.04
CA GLU A 8 -8.38 -12.82 -8.60
C GLU A 8 -9.09 -11.85 -7.64
N ASP A 9 -9.02 -12.10 -6.33
CA ASP A 9 -9.60 -11.25 -5.30
C ASP A 9 -8.79 -9.96 -5.09
N VAL A 10 -7.52 -9.94 -5.50
CA VAL A 10 -6.61 -8.77 -5.44
C VAL A 10 -6.67 -7.94 -6.72
N VAL A 11 -6.98 -8.54 -7.87
CA VAL A 11 -7.13 -7.81 -9.15
C VAL A 11 -8.21 -6.74 -9.01
N GLY A 12 -7.92 -5.53 -9.47
CA GLY A 12 -8.87 -4.42 -9.42
C GLY A 12 -8.22 -3.05 -9.45
N SER A 13 -9.05 -2.02 -9.35
CA SER A 13 -8.60 -0.64 -9.23
C SER A 13 -8.76 -0.14 -7.80
N TYR A 14 -7.71 0.49 -7.29
CA TYR A 14 -7.64 1.05 -5.95
C TYR A 14 -7.45 2.55 -6.06
N VAL A 15 -8.28 3.32 -5.35
CA VAL A 15 -8.22 4.78 -5.38
C VAL A 15 -7.91 5.32 -3.99
N PHE A 16 -7.23 6.46 -3.96
CA PHE A 16 -6.91 7.14 -2.71
C PHE A 16 -8.15 7.33 -1.83
N GLU A 17 -8.05 6.92 -0.57
CA GLU A 17 -9.09 7.06 0.45
C GLU A 17 -8.70 8.13 1.47
N LYS A 18 -7.56 7.92 2.14
CA LYS A 18 -7.08 8.77 3.24
C LYS A 18 -5.57 8.60 3.44
N GLN A 19 -4.99 9.49 4.23
CA GLN A 19 -3.61 9.43 4.66
C GLN A 19 -3.44 9.93 6.09
N THR A 20 -2.46 9.39 6.80
CA THR A 20 -2.06 9.79 8.17
C THR A 20 -0.68 10.42 8.22
N ILE A 21 0.17 10.12 7.23
CA ILE A 21 1.56 10.63 7.13
C ILE A 21 1.64 12.17 7.07
N ASP A 22 0.66 12.81 6.43
CA ASP A 22 0.47 14.26 6.48
C ASP A 22 -1.03 14.55 6.39
N PRO A 23 -1.74 14.73 7.52
CA PRO A 23 -3.19 14.97 7.50
C PRO A 23 -3.60 16.29 6.85
N LYS A 24 -2.65 17.22 6.63
CA LYS A 24 -2.90 18.56 6.07
C LYS A 24 -2.63 18.62 4.57
N LEU A 25 -1.81 17.72 4.05
CA LEU A 25 -1.51 17.65 2.62
C LEU A 25 -2.79 17.33 1.81
N LYS A 26 -3.03 18.18 0.80
CA LYS A 26 -4.10 17.98 -0.18
C LYS A 26 -3.50 17.52 -1.49
N LEU A 27 -3.81 16.30 -1.91
CA LEU A 27 -3.39 15.77 -3.21
C LEU A 27 -4.15 16.48 -4.33
N VAL A 28 -3.40 17.04 -5.29
CA VAL A 28 -3.96 17.84 -6.39
C VAL A 28 -4.65 16.96 -7.43
N ARG A 29 -4.15 15.73 -7.62
CA ARG A 29 -4.72 14.73 -8.53
C ARG A 29 -5.14 13.48 -7.77
N LYS A 30 -6.23 12.86 -8.22
CA LYS A 30 -6.69 11.58 -7.67
C LYS A 30 -5.67 10.49 -7.97
N SER A 31 -5.07 9.95 -6.91
CA SER A 31 -4.14 8.83 -7.02
C SER A 31 -4.89 7.52 -7.18
N LYS A 32 -4.33 6.64 -8.02
CA LYS A 32 -4.92 5.34 -8.34
C LYS A 32 -3.82 4.32 -8.61
N ILE A 33 -4.08 3.06 -8.25
CA ILE A 33 -3.31 1.91 -8.74
C ILE A 33 -4.26 0.85 -9.26
N THR A 34 -3.97 0.27 -10.42
CA THR A 34 -4.70 -0.84 -10.99
C THR A 34 -3.81 -2.07 -11.03
N LEU A 35 -4.26 -3.16 -10.39
CA LEU A 35 -3.65 -4.48 -10.43
C LEU A 35 -4.37 -5.31 -11.49
N LEU A 36 -3.63 -5.77 -12.50
CA LEU A 36 -4.15 -6.52 -13.64
C LEU A 36 -3.99 -8.03 -13.43
N ALA A 37 -4.93 -8.81 -13.97
CA ALA A 37 -4.94 -10.28 -13.86
C ALA A 37 -3.71 -10.98 -14.45
N ASN A 38 -2.98 -10.32 -15.36
CA ASN A 38 -1.74 -10.84 -15.92
C ASN A 38 -0.51 -10.63 -15.00
N GLY A 39 -0.70 -10.20 -13.76
CA GLY A 39 0.39 -9.95 -12.80
C GLY A 39 1.14 -8.64 -13.02
N THR A 40 0.59 -7.71 -13.80
CA THR A 40 1.14 -6.35 -13.99
C THR A 40 0.30 -5.29 -13.29
N TYR A 41 0.88 -4.13 -12.99
CA TYR A 41 0.16 -3.01 -12.40
C TYR A 41 0.53 -1.68 -13.04
N VAL A 42 -0.37 -0.71 -12.89
CA VAL A 42 -0.16 0.69 -13.27
C VAL A 42 -0.59 1.58 -12.11
N ALA A 43 0.31 2.46 -11.65
CA ALA A 43 0.07 3.47 -10.64
C ALA A 43 0.09 4.87 -11.27
N GLU A 44 -0.93 5.67 -10.99
CA GLU A 44 -1.15 7.00 -11.55
C GLU A 44 -1.21 8.05 -10.45
N ASN A 45 -0.44 9.12 -10.60
CA ASN A 45 -0.38 10.25 -9.64
C ASN A 45 -0.16 9.78 -8.19
N PHE A 46 0.63 8.73 -7.99
CA PHE A 46 0.88 8.17 -6.67
C PHE A 46 1.73 9.11 -5.82
N PRO A 47 1.29 9.44 -4.59
CA PRO A 47 2.03 10.34 -3.73
C PRO A 47 3.30 9.64 -3.22
N THR A 48 4.43 10.34 -3.30
CA THR A 48 5.73 9.86 -2.81
C THR A 48 6.21 10.70 -1.65
N PHE A 49 6.90 10.04 -0.73
CA PHE A 49 7.49 10.66 0.44
C PHE A 49 8.95 10.25 0.55
N THR A 50 9.79 11.19 0.95
CA THR A 50 11.22 10.97 1.16
C THR A 50 11.53 11.26 2.61
N ALA A 51 12.23 10.34 3.26
CA ALA A 51 12.73 10.53 4.62
C ALA A 51 13.88 11.53 4.61
N ASP A 52 13.88 12.47 5.55
CA ASP A 52 15.07 13.26 5.85
C ASP A 52 16.07 12.46 6.71
N SER A 53 17.22 13.06 7.03
CA SER A 53 18.27 12.41 7.82
C SER A 53 17.84 11.99 9.23
N ALA A 54 16.72 12.53 9.71
CA ALA A 54 16.12 12.17 11.00
C ALA A 54 14.97 11.18 10.86
N GLY A 55 14.72 10.65 9.65
CA GLY A 55 13.67 9.68 9.39
C GLY A 55 12.28 10.28 9.20
N ASN A 56 12.14 11.62 9.17
CA ASN A 56 10.84 12.25 8.97
C ASN A 56 10.49 12.27 7.49
N TYR A 57 9.32 11.74 7.14
CA TYR A 57 8.87 11.69 5.76
C TYR A 57 8.28 13.02 5.32
N LYS A 58 8.73 13.51 4.17
CA LYS A 58 8.21 14.73 3.54
C LYS A 58 7.67 14.41 2.16
N PHE A 59 6.54 15.04 1.82
CA PHE A 59 5.94 14.90 0.51
C PHE A 59 6.91 15.39 -0.59
N ALA A 60 7.24 14.50 -1.51
CA ALA A 60 8.17 14.75 -2.61
C ALA A 60 7.47 15.02 -3.95
N GLY A 61 6.17 14.72 -4.05
CA GLY A 61 5.38 14.91 -5.26
C GLY A 61 4.47 13.73 -5.58
N GLN A 62 3.87 13.78 -6.77
CA GLN A 62 3.08 12.67 -7.34
C GLN A 62 3.79 12.13 -8.58
N VAL A 63 3.97 10.81 -8.65
CA VAL A 63 4.62 10.12 -9.77
C VAL A 63 3.71 9.03 -10.34
N SER A 64 3.99 8.60 -11.56
CA SER A 64 3.31 7.45 -12.17
C SER A 64 4.36 6.41 -12.52
N PHE A 65 4.05 5.14 -12.27
CA PHE A 65 4.94 4.01 -12.49
C PHE A 65 4.14 2.74 -12.76
N ALA A 66 4.81 1.73 -13.31
CA ALA A 66 4.19 0.47 -13.66
C ALA A 66 5.22 -0.66 -13.52
N GLY A 67 4.72 -1.88 -13.36
CA GLY A 67 5.58 -3.04 -13.18
C GLY A 67 4.80 -4.31 -12.98
N LYS A 68 5.40 -5.25 -12.25
CA LYS A 68 4.78 -6.54 -11.89
C LYS A 68 4.37 -6.56 -10.44
N TRP A 69 3.34 -7.32 -10.11
CA TRP A 69 2.92 -7.53 -8.74
C TRP A 69 2.78 -9.02 -8.43
N ARG A 70 2.99 -9.36 -7.16
CA ARG A 70 2.66 -10.67 -6.59
C ARG A 70 2.26 -10.53 -5.13
N ILE A 71 1.44 -11.45 -4.65
CA ILE A 71 1.14 -11.55 -3.21
C ILE A 71 2.39 -12.05 -2.48
N GLN A 72 2.62 -11.50 -1.29
CA GLN A 72 3.67 -11.97 -0.38
C GLN A 72 3.13 -12.05 1.04
N ALA A 73 3.72 -12.96 1.83
CA ALA A 73 3.53 -12.96 3.26
C ALA A 73 4.14 -11.67 3.86
N GLY A 74 3.33 -10.90 4.58
CA GLY A 74 3.76 -9.65 5.22
C GLY A 74 4.39 -9.88 6.60
N GLY A 75 4.00 -10.96 7.28
CA GLY A 75 4.50 -11.33 8.61
C GLY A 75 3.36 -11.70 9.56
N PHE A 76 3.58 -11.49 10.85
CA PHE A 76 2.60 -11.74 11.90
C PHE A 76 2.40 -10.49 12.75
N VAL A 77 1.15 -10.18 13.10
CA VAL A 77 0.81 -9.22 14.14
C VAL A 77 0.46 -10.01 15.41
N ASP A 78 1.17 -9.75 16.50
CA ASP A 78 0.84 -10.31 17.81
C ASP A 78 -0.26 -9.45 18.46
N SER A 79 -1.39 -10.05 18.81
CA SER A 79 -2.51 -9.39 19.49
C SER A 79 -2.55 -9.66 21.00
N GLY A 80 -1.50 -10.25 21.57
CA GLY A 80 -1.45 -10.70 22.97
C GLY A 80 -2.25 -11.97 23.27
N SER A 81 -3.07 -12.42 22.31
CA SER A 81 -3.82 -13.69 22.35
C SER A 81 -3.42 -14.67 21.24
N GLY A 82 -2.41 -14.32 20.44
CA GLY A 82 -1.92 -15.11 19.32
C GLY A 82 -1.36 -14.26 18.19
N ASN A 83 -0.68 -14.93 17.26
CA ASN A 83 -0.08 -14.33 16.08
C ASN A 83 -1.02 -14.44 14.89
N THR A 84 -1.41 -13.29 14.33
CA THR A 84 -2.24 -13.23 13.13
C THR A 84 -1.36 -12.92 11.93
N ALA A 85 -1.27 -13.85 10.98
CA ALA A 85 -0.57 -13.58 9.73
C ALA A 85 -1.24 -12.44 8.96
N PHE A 86 -0.46 -11.59 8.31
CA PHE A 86 -0.97 -10.63 7.34
C PHE A 86 -0.27 -10.78 5.99
N PHE A 87 -0.95 -10.35 4.93
CA PHE A 87 -0.48 -10.45 3.56
C PHE A 87 -0.30 -9.07 2.96
N GLY A 88 0.71 -8.95 2.11
CA GLY A 88 0.99 -7.75 1.34
C GLY A 88 1.17 -8.08 -0.14
N LEU A 89 1.59 -7.08 -0.89
CA LEU A 89 2.05 -7.23 -2.26
C LEU A 89 3.54 -6.89 -2.33
N LEU A 90 4.24 -7.50 -3.29
CA LEU A 90 5.47 -6.94 -3.83
C LEU A 90 5.13 -6.25 -5.15
N LEU A 91 5.46 -4.97 -5.27
CA LEU A 91 5.34 -4.16 -6.48
C LEU A 91 6.72 -3.95 -7.10
N GLU A 92 7.07 -4.80 -8.06
CA GLU A 92 8.35 -4.70 -8.77
C GLU A 92 8.40 -3.40 -9.60
N GLY A 93 9.52 -2.68 -9.52
CA GLY A 93 9.69 -1.39 -10.21
C GLY A 93 9.03 -0.19 -9.53
N ALA A 94 8.38 -0.38 -8.36
CA ALA A 94 7.91 0.73 -7.55
C ALA A 94 9.09 1.43 -6.83
N PRO A 95 8.95 2.71 -6.45
CA PRO A 95 9.83 3.33 -5.46
C PRO A 95 9.91 2.47 -4.19
N GLU A 96 11.06 2.43 -3.53
CA GLU A 96 11.33 1.54 -2.39
C GLU A 96 10.27 1.66 -1.28
N SER A 97 9.89 2.88 -0.91
CA SER A 97 8.85 3.16 0.10
C SER A 97 7.43 2.76 -0.30
N LEU A 98 7.22 2.37 -1.57
CA LEU A 98 5.93 1.95 -2.11
C LEU A 98 5.92 0.48 -2.55
N ALA A 99 7.05 -0.21 -2.46
CA ALA A 99 7.20 -1.55 -3.04
C ALA A 99 6.42 -2.64 -2.30
N ASN A 100 6.04 -2.41 -1.04
CA ASN A 100 5.49 -3.45 -0.17
C ASN A 100 4.20 -3.02 0.55
N PRO A 101 3.09 -2.73 -0.15
CA PRO A 101 1.85 -2.40 0.52
C PRO A 101 1.22 -3.62 1.21
N THR A 102 0.59 -3.38 2.34
CA THR A 102 -0.24 -4.36 3.04
C THR A 102 -1.63 -4.42 2.41
N ILE A 103 -2.19 -5.62 2.27
CA ILE A 103 -3.56 -5.81 1.79
C ILE A 103 -4.53 -5.60 2.95
N LYS A 104 -5.51 -4.70 2.75
CA LYS A 104 -6.60 -4.43 3.70
C LYS A 104 -7.82 -5.31 3.38
N GLY A 105 -8.53 -5.74 4.41
CA GLY A 105 -9.71 -6.60 4.34
C GLY A 105 -9.60 -7.78 5.30
N ASP A 106 -10.72 -8.38 5.67
CA ASP A 106 -10.75 -9.54 6.57
C ASP A 106 -10.79 -10.86 5.79
N GLU A 107 -11.76 -11.00 4.89
CA GLU A 107 -11.91 -12.17 4.00
C GLU A 107 -11.59 -11.88 2.54
N ILE A 108 -11.96 -10.68 2.07
CA ILE A 108 -11.76 -10.23 0.69
C ILE A 108 -10.96 -8.93 0.71
N PRO A 109 -9.92 -8.79 -0.13
CA PRO A 109 -9.19 -7.53 -0.29
C PRO A 109 -10.11 -6.37 -0.63
N ASP A 110 -10.17 -5.38 0.26
CA ASP A 110 -10.97 -4.16 0.09
C ASP A 110 -10.12 -2.89 -0.05
N GLY A 111 -8.80 -3.02 0.11
CA GLY A 111 -7.88 -1.89 0.03
C GLY A 111 -6.41 -2.27 0.10
N LEU A 112 -5.57 -1.23 0.00
CA LEU A 112 -4.12 -1.31 0.13
C LEU A 112 -3.64 -0.23 1.10
N ILE A 113 -2.68 -0.58 1.95
CA ILE A 113 -2.05 0.33 2.92
C ILE A 113 -0.57 0.41 2.60
N PHE A 114 -0.09 1.61 2.30
CA PHE A 114 1.33 1.92 2.12
C PHE A 114 1.81 2.57 3.41
N GLY A 115 2.55 1.82 4.23
CA GLY A 115 3.15 2.31 5.46
C GLY A 115 4.48 3.01 5.20
N PHE A 116 4.79 4.03 5.99
CA PHE A 116 6.03 4.77 5.93
C PHE A 116 6.66 4.81 7.32
N GLY A 117 7.99 4.82 7.38
CA GLY A 117 8.73 4.90 8.64
C GLY A 117 8.57 3.69 9.54
N ASP A 118 8.58 3.94 10.84
CA ASP A 118 8.40 2.91 11.86
C ASP A 118 6.92 2.48 11.89
N PRO A 119 6.60 1.17 11.85
CA PRO A 119 5.23 0.65 11.98
C PRO A 119 4.42 1.25 13.15
N ASP A 120 5.08 1.59 14.26
CA ASP A 120 4.43 2.16 15.45
C ASP A 120 3.96 3.61 15.26
N SER A 121 4.51 4.33 14.27
CA SER A 121 4.12 5.71 13.96
C SER A 121 2.73 5.82 13.34
N GLY A 122 2.23 4.74 12.73
CA GLY A 122 0.95 4.73 12.01
C GLY A 122 0.94 5.64 10.78
N GLU A 123 2.09 6.07 10.28
CA GLU A 123 2.21 6.88 9.06
C GLU A 123 1.91 6.03 7.83
N ALA A 124 0.80 6.33 7.15
CA ALA A 124 0.34 5.54 6.03
C ALA A 124 -0.48 6.32 5.01
N ILE A 125 -0.63 5.72 3.84
CA ILE A 125 -1.60 6.09 2.82
C ILE A 125 -2.47 4.88 2.51
N VAL A 126 -3.78 5.12 2.49
CA VAL A 126 -4.79 4.08 2.34
C VAL A 126 -5.53 4.29 1.03
N PHE A 127 -5.67 3.19 0.29
CA PHE A 127 -6.45 3.13 -0.94
C PHE A 127 -7.58 2.10 -0.76
N SER A 128 -8.79 2.43 -1.23
CA SER A 128 -9.91 1.47 -1.27
C SER A 128 -10.09 0.90 -2.67
N LYS A 129 -10.46 -0.37 -2.75
CA LYS A 129 -10.85 -1.04 -3.99
C LYS A 129 -12.17 -0.46 -4.51
N ARG A 130 -12.31 -0.38 -5.84
CA ARG A 130 -13.51 0.08 -6.56
C ARG A 130 -14.11 -1.02 -7.42
#